data_AF-A0A8C6TZB0-F1
#
_entry.id   AF-A0A8C6TZB0-F1
#
_cell.length_a   1.000
_cell.length_b   1.000
_cell.length_c   1.000
_cell.angle_alpha   90.00
_cell.angle_beta   90.00
_cell.angle_gamma   90.00
#
_symmetry.space_group_name_H-M   'P 1'
#
loop_
_entity.id
_entity.type
_entity.pdbx_description
1 polymer ?
#
loop_
_entity_poly.entity_id
_entity_poly.type
_entity_poly.pdbx_seq_one_letter_code
_entity_poly.pdbx_strand_id
1 'polypeptide(L)'
;CQEPGGPTSRAGAGFMTLIGCRVERFPEGSTERYTRWINTLSQEQLSTQVFTSHGPSIIMPTWFCSRMWFDKVGQFDEGGKGVPEDLLFFYHCLRQGLGVRRVDQCLLVYRYHEKLQPTLDTIWKLRVDFLQERVLSQWEGFTIWNAGKQGRKLYRSLCPANQKKVKAFCDVDENKIKKGFYTYEESKERPKPKIPVLHYKDATAPFIICVKLDMTGGVFEENLTSLQLQEGKDYYHFN
;
A
#
# COMPACT_ATOMS: atom_id res chain seq x y z
N CYS A 1 32.30 -18.23 -49.56
CA CYS A 1 30.93 -18.41 -49.02
C CYS A 1 31.00 -18.89 -47.59
N GLN A 2 30.92 -17.97 -46.63
CA GLN A 2 30.45 -18.19 -45.26
C GLN A 2 30.37 -16.78 -44.63
N GLU A 3 29.14 -16.31 -44.44
CA GLU A 3 28.87 -15.04 -43.76
C GLU A 3 29.09 -15.19 -42.25
N PRO A 4 29.62 -14.16 -41.56
CA PRO A 4 29.68 -14.17 -40.11
C PRO A 4 28.30 -13.79 -39.55
N GLY A 5 27.73 -14.70 -38.77
CA GLY A 5 26.44 -14.50 -38.11
C GLY A 5 26.43 -13.34 -37.13
N GLY A 6 25.40 -12.51 -37.23
CA GLY A 6 24.85 -11.75 -36.12
C GLY A 6 23.35 -12.03 -36.01
N PRO A 7 22.66 -11.48 -35.00
CA PRO A 7 22.95 -11.53 -33.57
C PRO A 7 22.10 -12.64 -32.92
N THR A 8 22.68 -13.50 -32.08
CA THR A 8 21.86 -14.34 -31.20
C THR A 8 21.15 -13.44 -30.20
N SER A 9 19.83 -13.34 -30.41
CA SER A 9 18.80 -12.79 -29.55
C SER A 9 19.18 -12.77 -28.07
N ARG A 10 19.06 -11.59 -27.46
CA ARG A 10 18.91 -11.46 -26.01
C ARG A 10 17.90 -12.50 -25.53
N ALA A 11 18.36 -13.47 -24.74
CA ALA A 11 17.48 -14.27 -23.92
C ALA A 11 16.53 -13.30 -23.22
N GLY A 12 15.22 -13.45 -23.46
CA GLY A 12 14.22 -12.49 -23.05
C GLY A 12 14.36 -12.20 -21.56
N ALA A 13 14.40 -10.91 -21.21
CA ALA A 13 14.18 -10.47 -19.84
C ALA A 13 12.73 -10.83 -19.48
N GLY A 14 12.50 -12.09 -19.13
CA GLY A 14 11.21 -12.59 -18.66
C GLY A 14 10.85 -11.80 -17.42
N PHE A 15 9.74 -11.06 -17.49
CA PHE A 15 9.26 -10.25 -16.37
C PHE A 15 9.06 -11.14 -15.14
N MET A 16 9.96 -11.01 -14.16
CA MET A 16 9.98 -11.75 -12.92
C MET A 16 8.74 -11.36 -12.11
N THR A 17 7.81 -12.29 -11.93
CA THR A 17 6.45 -11.93 -11.48
C THR A 17 5.92 -12.92 -10.45
N LEU A 18 5.32 -12.39 -9.38
CA LEU A 18 4.42 -13.13 -8.50
C LEU A 18 3.00 -13.06 -9.07
N ILE A 19 2.41 -14.20 -9.40
CA ILE A 19 1.12 -14.30 -10.07
C ILE A 19 0.09 -14.84 -9.09
N GLY A 20 -1.04 -14.13 -8.93
CA GLY A 20 -2.22 -14.61 -8.23
C GLY A 20 -3.42 -14.80 -9.15
N CYS A 21 -4.60 -15.07 -8.57
CA CYS A 21 -5.88 -15.11 -9.27
C CYS A 21 -6.98 -14.42 -8.46
N ARG A 22 -8.18 -14.27 -9.03
CA ARG A 22 -9.36 -13.87 -8.25
C ARG A 22 -9.84 -15.05 -7.40
N VAL A 23 -10.50 -14.72 -6.30
CA VAL A 23 -10.99 -15.72 -5.35
C VAL A 23 -12.45 -15.52 -4.99
N GLU A 24 -13.10 -16.61 -4.63
CA GLU A 24 -14.39 -16.62 -3.93
C GLU A 24 -14.19 -17.06 -2.48
N ARG A 25 -15.15 -16.73 -1.62
CA ARG A 25 -15.09 -17.06 -0.19
C ARG A 25 -16.12 -18.11 0.18
N PHE A 26 -15.72 -19.01 1.07
CA PHE A 26 -16.63 -19.96 1.70
C PHE A 26 -16.55 -19.84 3.24
N PRO A 27 -17.65 -19.54 3.96
CA PRO A 27 -18.96 -19.20 3.44
C PRO A 27 -18.95 -17.87 2.66
N GLU A 28 -19.95 -17.70 1.79
CA GLU A 28 -20.16 -16.48 1.04
C GLU A 28 -20.27 -15.26 1.99
N GLY A 29 -19.78 -14.10 1.56
CA GLY A 29 -19.76 -12.87 2.38
C GLY A 29 -18.62 -12.79 3.41
N SER A 30 -17.83 -13.86 3.61
CA SER A 30 -16.68 -13.80 4.53
C SER A 30 -15.67 -12.76 4.06
N THR A 31 -15.30 -11.81 4.92
CA THR A 31 -14.34 -10.72 4.58
C THR A 31 -14.71 -10.00 3.27
N GLU A 32 -16.00 -9.74 3.04
CA GLU A 32 -16.54 -9.27 1.76
C GLU A 32 -15.76 -8.07 1.18
N ARG A 33 -15.50 -7.05 2.00
CA ARG A 33 -14.77 -5.86 1.57
C ARG A 33 -13.35 -6.18 1.08
N TYR A 34 -12.64 -7.05 1.78
CA TYR A 34 -11.29 -7.47 1.38
C TYR A 34 -11.35 -8.24 0.06
N THR A 35 -12.27 -9.19 -0.05
CA THR A 35 -12.46 -10.02 -1.25
C THR A 35 -12.82 -9.17 -2.46
N ARG A 36 -13.72 -8.19 -2.29
CA ARG A 36 -14.06 -7.22 -3.33
C ARG A 36 -12.82 -6.45 -3.76
N TRP A 37 -12.08 -5.87 -2.82
CA TRP A 37 -10.86 -5.11 -3.10
C TRP A 37 -9.84 -5.92 -3.92
N ILE A 38 -9.39 -7.08 -3.45
CA ILE A 38 -8.38 -7.88 -4.18
C ILE A 38 -8.85 -8.40 -5.54
N ASN A 39 -10.16 -8.50 -5.78
CA ASN A 39 -10.70 -8.95 -7.06
C ASN A 39 -10.91 -7.79 -8.04
N THR A 40 -11.04 -6.54 -7.57
CA THR A 40 -11.34 -5.38 -8.42
C THR A 40 -10.14 -4.49 -8.73
N LEU A 41 -9.01 -4.62 -8.01
CA LEU A 41 -7.78 -3.87 -8.33
C LEU A 41 -7.40 -4.02 -9.80
N SER A 42 -7.05 -2.94 -10.49
CA SER A 42 -6.42 -3.05 -11.82
C SER A 42 -5.03 -3.71 -11.71
N GLN A 43 -4.47 -4.17 -12.84
CA GLN A 43 -3.12 -4.76 -12.87
C GLN A 43 -2.05 -3.79 -12.35
N GLU A 44 -2.23 -2.49 -12.55
CA GLU A 44 -1.33 -1.45 -12.04
C GLU A 44 -1.52 -1.28 -10.52
N GLN A 45 -2.77 -1.28 -10.07
CA GLN A 45 -3.12 -1.10 -8.66
C GLN A 45 -2.64 -2.25 -7.77
N LEU A 46 -2.40 -3.43 -8.32
CA LEU A 46 -1.72 -4.52 -7.61
C LEU A 46 -0.37 -4.09 -7.03
N SER A 47 0.33 -3.17 -7.67
CA SER A 47 1.65 -2.69 -7.21
C SER A 47 1.57 -1.40 -6.40
N THR A 48 0.56 -0.55 -6.62
CA THR A 48 0.43 0.73 -5.92
C THR A 48 -0.37 0.64 -4.62
N GLN A 49 -1.33 -0.29 -4.51
CA GLN A 49 -2.18 -0.42 -3.32
C GLN A 49 -1.66 -1.44 -2.29
N VAL A 50 -0.37 -1.80 -2.37
CA VAL A 50 0.28 -2.72 -1.43
C VAL A 50 0.32 -2.20 0.01
N PHE A 51 0.10 -0.90 0.21
CA PHE A 51 0.15 -0.25 1.52
C PHE A 51 -1.20 -0.17 2.23
N THR A 52 -2.29 -0.75 1.70
CA THR A 52 -3.59 -0.76 2.39
C THR A 52 -3.62 -1.80 3.52
N SER A 53 -4.58 -1.67 4.43
CA SER A 53 -4.74 -2.48 5.66
C SER A 53 -5.09 -3.93 5.39
N HIS A 54 -5.45 -4.26 4.16
CA HIS A 54 -5.94 -5.57 3.77
C HIS A 54 -4.88 -6.39 3.01
N GLY A 55 -3.71 -5.82 2.71
CA GLY A 55 -2.69 -6.47 1.89
C GLY A 55 -2.26 -7.85 2.41
N PRO A 56 -1.72 -8.74 1.54
CA PRO A 56 -1.24 -8.51 0.17
C PRO A 56 -2.31 -8.19 -0.90
N SER A 57 -1.92 -7.54 -2.01
CA SER A 57 -2.82 -7.19 -3.12
C SER A 57 -3.19 -8.36 -4.04
N ILE A 58 -2.45 -9.47 -3.92
CA ILE A 58 -2.83 -10.81 -4.38
C ILE A 58 -2.75 -11.76 -3.20
N ILE A 59 -3.77 -12.59 -3.00
CA ILE A 59 -3.92 -13.36 -1.76
C ILE A 59 -3.20 -14.72 -1.82
N MET A 60 -2.43 -15.10 -0.80
CA MET A 60 -2.00 -16.50 -0.59
C MET A 60 -3.25 -17.36 -0.33
N PRO A 61 -3.43 -18.59 -0.85
CA PRO A 61 -2.46 -19.45 -1.54
C PRO A 61 -2.49 -19.33 -3.07
N THR A 62 -2.99 -18.23 -3.64
CA THR A 62 -3.07 -18.11 -5.12
C THR A 62 -1.72 -17.95 -5.80
N TRP A 63 -0.63 -17.83 -5.04
CA TRP A 63 0.66 -17.40 -5.55
C TRP A 63 1.37 -18.46 -6.38
N PHE A 64 1.71 -18.10 -7.60
CA PHE A 64 2.61 -18.83 -8.49
C PHE A 64 3.82 -17.94 -8.83
N CYS A 65 5.01 -18.51 -8.67
CA CYS A 65 6.27 -17.92 -9.12
C CYS A 65 7.26 -19.03 -9.49
N SER A 66 8.33 -18.70 -10.22
CA SER A 66 9.35 -19.70 -10.54
C SER A 66 10.10 -20.14 -9.28
N ARG A 67 10.49 -21.42 -9.20
CA ARG A 67 11.32 -21.98 -8.11
C ARG A 67 12.57 -21.15 -7.85
N MET A 68 13.29 -20.78 -8.91
CA MET A 68 14.49 -19.94 -8.84
C MET A 68 14.25 -18.62 -8.08
N TRP A 69 13.10 -17.98 -8.28
CA TRP A 69 12.74 -16.75 -7.56
C TRP A 69 12.37 -17.01 -6.11
N PHE A 70 11.64 -18.08 -5.84
CA PHE A 70 11.36 -18.48 -4.47
C PHE A 70 12.66 -18.74 -3.69
N ASP A 71 13.66 -19.40 -4.31
CA ASP A 71 14.99 -19.59 -3.71
C ASP A 71 15.72 -18.27 -3.43
N LYS A 72 15.58 -17.29 -4.32
CA LYS A 72 16.23 -15.98 -4.17
C LYS A 72 15.55 -15.08 -3.13
N VAL A 73 14.22 -15.09 -3.06
CA VAL A 73 13.46 -14.32 -2.07
C VAL A 73 13.67 -14.88 -0.67
N GLY A 74 13.71 -16.21 -0.55
CA GLY A 74 13.84 -16.93 0.72
C GLY A 74 12.53 -17.58 1.16
N GLN A 75 12.60 -18.26 2.30
CA GLN A 75 11.46 -18.97 2.89
C GLN A 75 10.52 -17.99 3.63
N PHE A 76 9.33 -18.48 3.99
CA PHE A 76 8.41 -17.74 4.86
C PHE A 76 9.01 -17.56 6.26
N ASP A 77 8.58 -16.51 6.96
CA ASP A 77 8.99 -16.26 8.33
C ASP A 77 8.27 -17.25 9.27
N GLU A 78 9.04 -18.13 9.92
CA GLU A 78 8.54 -19.15 10.86
C GLU A 78 8.57 -18.69 12.33
N GLY A 79 8.63 -17.39 12.59
CA GLY A 79 8.72 -16.80 13.95
C GLY A 79 7.54 -17.09 14.88
N GLY A 80 6.51 -17.80 14.41
CA GLY A 80 5.45 -18.37 15.23
C GLY A 80 4.11 -17.65 15.13
N LYS A 81 3.24 -17.89 16.12
CA LYS A 81 1.84 -17.41 16.13
C LYS A 81 1.76 -15.89 16.03
N GLY A 82 1.02 -15.39 15.04
CA GLY A 82 0.76 -13.96 14.85
C GLY A 82 1.81 -13.21 14.04
N VAL A 83 2.82 -13.91 13.51
CA VAL A 83 3.66 -13.39 12.43
C VAL A 83 2.80 -13.27 11.17
N PRO A 84 2.86 -12.15 10.42
CA PRO A 84 2.18 -12.00 9.14
C PRO A 84 3.09 -12.50 8.00
N GLU A 85 3.36 -13.80 7.98
CA GLU A 85 4.30 -14.48 7.09
C GLU A 85 4.04 -14.20 5.61
N ASP A 86 2.76 -14.19 5.22
CA ASP A 86 2.34 -13.87 3.85
C ASP A 86 2.73 -12.43 3.48
N LEU A 87 2.37 -11.45 4.32
CA LEU A 87 2.70 -10.04 4.04
C LEU A 87 4.21 -9.81 3.98
N LEU A 88 4.97 -10.45 4.88
CA LEU A 88 6.42 -10.37 4.88
C LEU A 88 6.99 -10.94 3.59
N PHE A 89 6.62 -12.17 3.21
CA PHE A 89 7.08 -12.78 1.97
C PHE A 89 6.73 -11.91 0.75
N PHE A 90 5.50 -11.38 0.70
CA PHE A 90 5.06 -10.48 -0.36
C PHE A 90 5.93 -9.22 -0.46
N TYR A 91 6.26 -8.58 0.67
CA TYR A 91 7.18 -7.45 0.67
C TYR A 91 8.60 -7.82 0.24
N HIS A 92 9.11 -9.00 0.63
CA HIS A 92 10.41 -9.47 0.14
C HIS A 92 10.43 -9.67 -1.38
N CYS A 93 9.36 -10.23 -1.96
CA CYS A 93 9.20 -10.29 -3.42
C CYS A 93 9.32 -8.91 -4.07
N LEU A 94 8.58 -7.92 -3.56
CA LEU A 94 8.62 -6.56 -4.10
C LEU A 94 9.98 -5.89 -3.93
N ARG A 95 10.69 -6.14 -2.82
CA ARG A 95 12.06 -5.66 -2.61
C ARG A 95 13.05 -6.23 -3.61
N GLN A 96 12.88 -7.49 -3.99
CA GLN A 96 13.69 -8.16 -5.02
C GLN A 96 13.33 -7.73 -6.45
N GLY A 97 12.36 -6.81 -6.62
CA GLY A 97 11.96 -6.26 -7.90
C GLY A 97 10.98 -7.14 -8.68
N LEU A 98 10.33 -8.11 -8.02
CA LEU A 98 9.28 -8.88 -8.67
C LEU A 98 8.08 -7.99 -8.95
N GLY A 99 7.56 -8.08 -10.18
CA GLY A 99 6.25 -7.55 -10.51
C GLY A 99 5.14 -8.37 -9.86
N VAL A 100 3.95 -7.78 -9.78
CA VAL A 100 2.75 -8.45 -9.30
C VAL A 100 1.74 -8.50 -10.44
N ARG A 101 1.20 -9.69 -10.72
CA ARG A 101 0.13 -9.88 -11.72
C ARG A 101 -0.98 -10.73 -11.12
N ARG A 102 -2.19 -10.55 -11.66
CA ARG A 102 -3.34 -11.38 -11.32
C ARG A 102 -3.97 -11.92 -12.59
N VAL A 103 -4.27 -13.22 -12.63
CA VAL A 103 -5.18 -13.76 -13.63
C VAL A 103 -6.60 -13.37 -13.22
N ASP A 104 -7.29 -12.62 -14.07
CA ASP A 104 -8.64 -12.10 -13.81
C ASP A 104 -9.75 -13.16 -13.99
N GLN A 105 -9.50 -14.36 -13.47
CA GLN A 105 -10.43 -15.47 -13.39
C GLN A 105 -10.52 -15.95 -11.94
N CYS A 106 -11.72 -16.34 -11.52
CA CYS A 106 -11.94 -16.94 -10.21
C CYS A 106 -11.44 -18.39 -10.24
N LEU A 107 -10.27 -18.66 -9.67
CA LEU A 107 -9.61 -19.97 -9.75
C LEU A 107 -9.41 -20.62 -8.37
N LEU A 108 -9.85 -19.96 -7.29
CA LEU A 108 -9.73 -20.47 -5.92
C LEU A 108 -10.97 -20.15 -5.10
N VAL A 109 -11.57 -21.17 -4.49
CA VAL A 109 -12.52 -21.01 -3.40
C VAL A 109 -11.73 -21.00 -2.08
N TYR A 110 -11.63 -19.83 -1.47
CA TYR A 110 -10.93 -19.64 -0.21
C TYR A 110 -11.88 -19.85 0.96
N ARG A 111 -11.66 -20.92 1.73
CA ARG A 111 -12.41 -21.18 2.95
C ARG A 111 -11.95 -20.26 4.08
N TYR A 112 -12.86 -19.45 4.60
CA TYR A 112 -12.61 -18.65 5.78
C TYR A 112 -12.46 -19.55 6.99
N HIS A 113 -11.42 -19.27 7.77
CA HIS A 113 -11.16 -19.91 9.05
C HIS A 113 -10.77 -18.82 10.03
N GLU A 114 -11.29 -18.91 11.26
CA GLU A 114 -10.81 -18.10 12.38
C GLU A 114 -9.42 -18.60 12.79
N LYS A 115 -8.41 -18.20 12.03
CA LYS A 115 -7.01 -18.35 12.45
C LYS A 115 -6.60 -17.16 13.30
N LEU A 116 -5.58 -17.38 14.12
CA LEU A 116 -4.89 -16.32 14.85
C LEU A 116 -4.36 -15.29 13.85
N GLN A 117 -4.90 -14.08 13.91
CA GLN A 117 -4.49 -13.00 13.03
C GLN A 117 -3.31 -12.24 13.67
N PRO A 118 -2.37 -11.73 12.85
CA PRO A 118 -1.36 -10.79 13.33
C PRO A 118 -2.04 -9.58 13.98
N THR A 119 -1.38 -8.98 14.96
CA THR A 119 -1.93 -7.78 15.60
C THR A 119 -2.01 -6.62 14.61
N LEU A 120 -3.02 -5.78 14.76
CA LEU A 120 -3.17 -4.59 13.92
C LEU A 120 -1.95 -3.65 14.01
N ASP A 121 -1.27 -3.61 15.15
CA ASP A 121 -0.07 -2.78 15.32
C ASP A 121 1.17 -3.38 14.64
N THR A 122 1.31 -4.71 14.60
CA THR A 122 2.35 -5.38 13.80
C THR A 122 2.16 -5.07 12.32
N ILE A 123 0.95 -5.26 11.78
CA ILE A 123 0.63 -4.95 10.37
C ILE A 123 0.84 -3.46 10.09
N TRP A 124 0.42 -2.59 11.00
CA TRP A 124 0.62 -1.14 10.87
C TRP A 124 2.11 -0.79 10.74
N LYS A 125 2.95 -1.30 11.65
CA LYS A 125 4.39 -1.03 11.63
C LYS A 125 5.02 -1.48 10.30
N LEU A 126 4.74 -2.72 9.87
CA LEU A 126 5.28 -3.24 8.61
C LEU A 126 4.86 -2.38 7.40
N ARG A 127 3.60 -1.95 7.36
CA ARG A 127 3.11 -1.06 6.29
C ARG A 127 3.78 0.31 6.33
N VAL A 128 3.94 0.92 7.51
CA VAL A 128 4.63 2.21 7.64
C VAL A 128 6.09 2.08 7.21
N ASP A 129 6.79 1.04 7.67
CA ASP A 129 8.19 0.81 7.32
C ASP A 129 8.34 0.62 5.79
N PHE A 130 7.47 -0.18 5.18
CA PHE A 130 7.48 -0.39 3.75
C PHE A 130 7.12 0.87 2.94
N LEU A 131 6.14 1.67 3.40
CA LEU A 131 5.81 2.96 2.79
C LEU A 131 7.00 3.92 2.82
N GLN A 132 7.69 4.00 3.96
CA GLN A 132 8.86 4.85 4.12
C GLN A 132 10.01 4.42 3.20
N GLU A 133 10.25 3.11 3.13
CA GLU A 133 11.28 2.52 2.28
C GLU A 133 11.02 2.77 0.79
N ARG A 134 9.79 2.52 0.32
CA ARG A 134 9.47 2.43 -1.11
C ARG A 134 8.97 3.74 -1.72
N VAL A 135 8.30 4.57 -0.94
CA VAL A 135 7.64 5.79 -1.42
C VAL A 135 8.30 7.02 -0.82
N LEU A 136 8.29 7.15 0.51
CA LEU A 136 8.72 8.40 1.15
C LEU A 136 10.23 8.64 1.05
N SER A 137 11.04 7.60 0.78
CA SER A 137 12.46 7.74 0.48
C SER A 137 12.72 8.54 -0.79
N GLN A 138 11.80 8.49 -1.76
CA GLN A 138 11.92 9.14 -3.07
C GLN A 138 11.32 10.55 -3.11
N TRP A 139 10.50 10.91 -2.13
CA TRP A 139 9.81 12.20 -2.09
C TRP A 139 10.55 13.19 -1.19
N GLU A 140 10.60 14.46 -1.59
CA GLU A 140 11.16 15.55 -0.78
C GLU A 140 10.14 16.10 0.23
N GLY A 141 8.85 16.02 -0.10
CA GLY A 141 7.77 16.38 0.81
C GLY A 141 6.41 15.96 0.27
N PHE A 142 5.43 15.81 1.15
CA PHE A 142 4.11 15.27 0.81
C PHE A 142 3.01 15.77 1.75
N THR A 143 1.76 15.57 1.34
CA THR A 143 0.56 15.88 2.12
C THR A 143 -0.07 14.60 2.65
N ILE A 144 -0.54 14.59 3.90
CA ILE A 144 -1.38 13.50 4.44
C ILE A 144 -2.85 13.88 4.30
N TRP A 145 -3.59 13.16 3.47
CA TRP A 145 -5.03 13.35 3.35
C TRP A 145 -5.75 12.53 4.41
N ASN A 146 -6.10 13.20 5.51
CA ASN A 146 -6.89 12.81 6.69
C ASN A 146 -6.30 13.58 7.89
N ALA A 147 -6.91 14.70 8.27
CA ALA A 147 -6.48 15.46 9.44
C ALA A 147 -7.02 14.88 10.77
N GLY A 148 -7.50 13.63 10.76
CA GLY A 148 -8.12 12.92 11.88
C GLY A 148 -7.24 11.79 12.44
N LYS A 149 -7.88 10.76 13.01
CA LYS A 149 -7.19 9.70 13.78
C LYS A 149 -6.14 8.94 12.96
N GLN A 150 -6.47 8.54 11.74
CA GLN A 150 -5.58 7.68 10.93
C GLN A 150 -4.39 8.46 10.38
N GLY A 151 -4.61 9.64 9.78
CA GLY A 151 -3.49 10.45 9.29
C GLY A 151 -2.56 10.92 10.40
N ARG A 152 -3.10 11.32 11.55
CA ARG A 152 -2.27 11.65 12.74
C ARG A 152 -1.55 10.43 13.31
N LYS A 153 -2.13 9.23 13.25
CA LYS A 153 -1.41 7.98 13.62
C LYS A 153 -0.24 7.78 12.66
N LEU A 154 -0.45 7.92 11.35
CA LEU A 154 0.63 7.78 10.36
C LEU A 154 1.76 8.75 10.64
N TYR A 155 1.48 10.05 10.74
CA TYR A 155 2.48 11.07 11.03
C TYR A 155 3.35 10.71 12.25
N ARG A 156 2.72 10.29 13.35
CA ARG A 156 3.44 9.91 14.58
C ARG A 156 4.26 8.64 14.44
N SER A 157 3.88 7.74 13.52
CA SER A 157 4.60 6.49 13.24
C SER A 157 5.77 6.67 12.28
N LEU A 158 5.86 7.79 11.56
CA LEU A 158 6.98 8.07 10.66
C LEU A 158 8.28 8.28 11.45
N CYS A 159 9.40 7.95 10.82
CA CYS A 159 10.72 8.32 11.31
C CYS A 159 10.89 9.84 11.28
N PRO A 160 11.77 10.42 12.12
CA PRO A 160 11.94 11.88 12.20
C PRO A 160 12.26 12.54 10.85
N ALA A 161 13.03 11.87 9.99
CA ALA A 161 13.35 12.38 8.66
C ALA A 161 12.10 12.52 7.78
N ASN A 162 11.20 11.53 7.79
CA ASN A 162 9.96 11.57 7.01
C ASN A 162 8.86 12.41 7.66
N GLN A 163 8.87 12.61 8.99
CA GLN A 163 7.98 13.58 9.64
C GLN A 163 8.22 15.00 9.11
N LYS A 164 9.49 15.39 8.93
CA LYS A 164 9.87 16.70 8.39
C LYS A 164 9.46 16.93 6.94
N LYS A 165 9.19 15.84 6.19
CA LYS A 165 8.70 15.89 4.81
C LYS A 165 7.20 16.20 4.73
N VAL A 166 6.45 16.10 5.83
CA VAL A 166 5.01 16.35 5.82
C VAL A 166 4.74 17.86 5.74
N LYS A 167 4.27 18.30 4.57
CA LYS A 167 3.98 19.71 4.29
C LYS A 167 2.68 20.17 4.93
N ALA A 168 1.66 19.33 4.89
CA ALA A 168 0.34 19.62 5.42
C ALA A 168 -0.43 18.32 5.74
N PHE A 169 -1.45 18.47 6.58
CA PHE A 169 -2.64 17.63 6.50
C PHE A 169 -3.67 18.31 5.61
N CYS A 170 -4.52 17.52 4.95
CA CYS A 170 -5.74 18.05 4.35
C CYS A 170 -6.97 17.22 4.72
N ASP A 171 -8.14 17.87 4.65
CA ASP A 171 -9.45 17.28 4.96
C ASP A 171 -10.57 18.03 4.22
N VAL A 172 -11.80 17.52 4.34
CA VAL A 172 -13.04 18.19 3.90
C VAL A 172 -13.82 18.75 5.10
N ASP A 173 -13.51 18.27 6.31
CA ASP A 173 -14.15 18.68 7.55
C ASP A 173 -13.75 20.11 7.92
N GLU A 174 -14.69 21.04 7.76
CA GLU A 174 -14.50 22.47 8.07
C GLU A 174 -14.01 22.72 9.49
N ASN A 175 -14.40 21.91 10.48
CA ASN A 175 -13.98 22.11 11.86
C ASN A 175 -12.49 21.80 12.02
N LYS A 176 -11.98 20.79 11.30
CA LYS A 176 -10.54 20.49 11.28
C LYS A 176 -9.76 21.57 10.54
N ILE A 177 -10.31 22.09 9.44
CA ILE A 177 -9.68 23.14 8.64
C ILE A 177 -9.63 24.46 9.41
N LYS A 178 -10.73 24.87 10.06
CA LYS A 178 -10.83 26.08 10.88
C LYS A 178 -9.83 26.08 12.05
N LYS A 179 -9.46 24.90 12.56
CA LYS A 179 -8.39 24.78 13.58
C LYS A 179 -7.02 25.22 13.04
N GLY A 180 -6.80 25.19 11.73
CA GLY A 180 -5.63 25.72 11.02
C GLY A 180 -4.37 24.85 11.10
N PHE A 181 -4.14 24.14 12.21
CA PHE A 181 -2.97 23.27 12.35
C PHE A 181 -3.20 22.08 13.31
N TYR A 182 -2.41 21.04 13.12
CA TYR A 182 -2.19 19.95 14.05
C TYR A 182 -0.86 20.16 14.80
N THR A 183 -0.89 20.10 16.13
CA THR A 183 0.32 20.07 16.97
C THR A 183 0.63 18.64 17.37
N TYR A 184 1.87 18.18 17.17
CA TYR A 184 2.31 16.89 17.72
C TYR A 184 2.73 17.05 19.20
N GLU A 185 1.76 16.89 20.10
CA GLU A 185 1.93 17.17 21.52
C GLU A 185 2.96 16.28 22.23
N GLU A 186 3.11 15.02 21.81
CA GLU A 186 4.06 14.06 22.40
C GLU A 186 5.46 14.19 21.81
N SER A 187 5.69 15.11 20.86
CA SER A 187 7.02 15.33 20.28
C SER A 187 8.01 15.82 21.33
N LYS A 188 9.23 15.31 21.24
CA LYS A 188 10.38 15.78 22.03
C LYS A 188 10.98 17.07 21.48
N GLU A 189 10.67 17.43 20.23
CA GLU A 189 11.18 18.66 19.59
C GLU A 189 10.61 19.93 20.24
N ARG A 190 11.43 21.00 20.25
CA ARG A 190 11.07 22.32 20.79
C ARG A 190 11.50 23.40 19.79
N PRO A 191 10.57 24.22 19.25
CA PRO A 191 9.12 24.18 19.48
C PRO A 191 8.47 22.87 19.00
N LYS A 192 7.31 22.52 19.56
CA LYS A 192 6.55 21.32 19.12
C LYS A 192 6.18 21.46 17.64
N PRO A 193 6.29 20.38 16.84
CA PRO A 193 5.90 20.42 15.43
C PRO A 193 4.45 20.85 15.27
N LYS A 194 4.22 21.83 14.38
CA LYS A 194 2.91 22.30 13.96
C LYS A 194 2.79 22.13 12.46
N ILE A 195 1.80 21.36 12.04
CA ILE A 195 1.58 21.00 10.65
C ILE A 195 0.26 21.65 10.22
N PRO A 196 0.23 22.44 9.14
CA PRO A 196 -1.00 23.10 8.69
C PRO A 196 -2.07 22.08 8.32
N VAL A 197 -3.33 22.45 8.51
CA VAL A 197 -4.50 21.68 8.08
C VAL A 197 -5.23 22.50 7.02
N LEU A 198 -5.21 22.01 5.78
CA LEU A 198 -5.77 22.69 4.62
C LEU A 198 -7.07 22.01 4.16
N HIS A 199 -7.88 22.74 3.41
CA HIS A 199 -8.89 22.10 2.58
C HIS A 199 -8.20 21.29 1.47
N TYR A 200 -8.75 20.15 1.06
CA TYR A 200 -8.08 19.26 0.09
C TYR A 200 -7.76 19.94 -1.26
N LYS A 201 -8.57 20.92 -1.68
CA LYS A 201 -8.34 21.70 -2.91
C LYS A 201 -7.13 22.63 -2.83
N ASP A 202 -6.74 23.04 -1.63
CA ASP A 202 -5.61 23.95 -1.41
C ASP A 202 -4.32 23.18 -1.10
N ALA A 203 -4.41 21.86 -0.97
CA ALA A 203 -3.29 21.00 -0.69
C ALA A 203 -2.52 20.62 -1.96
N THR A 204 -1.24 20.28 -1.80
CA THR A 204 -0.36 19.98 -2.93
C THR A 204 0.10 18.52 -2.91
N ALA A 205 0.18 17.95 -4.11
CA ALA A 205 0.77 16.64 -4.35
C ALA A 205 2.27 16.63 -4.00
N PRO A 206 2.84 15.45 -3.68
CA PRO A 206 2.17 14.16 -3.65
C PRO A 206 1.42 13.88 -2.33
N PHE A 207 0.46 12.94 -2.36
CA PHE A 207 -0.43 12.62 -1.24
C PHE A 207 -0.23 11.20 -0.69
N ILE A 208 -0.25 11.06 0.63
CA ILE A 208 -0.57 9.79 1.30
C ILE A 208 -2.00 9.86 1.80
N ILE A 209 -2.85 9.01 1.25
CA ILE A 209 -4.30 9.04 1.47
C ILE A 209 -4.65 8.06 2.60
N CYS A 210 -5.03 8.60 3.76
CA CYS A 210 -5.47 7.82 4.91
C CYS A 210 -7.00 7.85 5.09
N VAL A 211 -7.74 8.12 4.01
CA VAL A 211 -9.20 8.02 3.96
C VAL A 211 -9.59 6.63 3.46
N LYS A 212 -10.55 5.99 4.13
CA LYS A 212 -11.02 4.67 3.73
C LYS A 212 -11.84 4.75 2.45
N LEU A 213 -11.43 3.98 1.44
CA LEU A 213 -12.20 3.75 0.21
C LEU A 213 -13.60 3.18 0.52
N ASP A 214 -14.58 3.48 -0.33
CA ASP A 214 -15.94 2.92 -0.30
C ASP A 214 -16.73 3.20 0.99
N MET A 215 -16.29 4.15 1.81
CA MET A 215 -16.93 4.47 3.11
C MET A 215 -17.63 5.83 3.14
N THR A 216 -17.57 6.59 2.05
CA THR A 216 -18.13 7.94 1.97
C THR A 216 -19.22 8.07 0.93
N GLY A 217 -19.75 6.94 0.42
CA GLY A 217 -20.77 6.95 -0.63
C GLY A 217 -20.28 7.55 -1.95
N GLY A 218 -18.98 7.47 -2.25
CA GLY A 218 -18.38 8.01 -3.47
C GLY A 218 -17.81 9.43 -3.34
N VAL A 219 -18.14 10.16 -2.27
CA VAL A 219 -17.74 11.58 -2.11
C VAL A 219 -16.22 11.74 -2.07
N PHE A 220 -15.50 10.85 -1.39
CA PHE A 220 -14.04 10.89 -1.35
C PHE A 220 -13.45 10.61 -2.74
N GLU A 221 -13.98 9.61 -3.44
CA GLU A 221 -13.54 9.19 -4.76
C GLU A 221 -13.77 10.31 -5.82
N GLU A 222 -14.90 11.01 -5.74
CA GLU A 222 -15.19 12.20 -6.56
C GLU A 222 -14.21 13.34 -6.27
N ASN A 223 -13.94 13.63 -5.00
CA ASN A 223 -12.96 14.65 -4.62
C ASN A 223 -11.56 14.32 -5.13
N LEU A 224 -11.12 13.06 -5.01
CA LEU A 224 -9.82 12.62 -5.53
C LEU A 224 -9.77 12.73 -7.06
N THR A 225 -10.83 12.33 -7.76
CA THR A 225 -10.95 12.45 -9.22
C THR A 225 -10.88 13.90 -9.68
N SER A 226 -11.47 14.83 -8.92
CA SER A 226 -11.46 16.26 -9.24
C SER A 226 -10.06 16.89 -9.26
N LEU A 227 -9.10 16.28 -8.55
CA LEU A 227 -7.71 16.75 -8.52
C LEU A 227 -6.88 16.25 -9.73
N GLN A 228 -7.40 15.32 -10.53
CA GLN A 228 -6.74 14.77 -11.73
C GLN A 228 -5.32 14.21 -11.45
N LEU A 229 -5.14 13.59 -10.30
CA LEU A 229 -3.86 13.02 -9.86
C LEU A 229 -3.68 11.59 -10.38
N GLN A 230 -2.43 11.19 -10.59
CA GLN A 230 -2.08 9.83 -10.99
C GLN A 230 -1.68 8.95 -9.78
N GLU A 231 -2.39 7.83 -9.57
CA GLU A 231 -2.03 6.83 -8.56
C GLU A 231 -0.63 6.26 -8.82
N GLY A 232 0.16 6.04 -7.76
CA GLY A 232 1.52 5.51 -7.88
C GLY A 232 2.57 6.56 -8.26
N LYS A 233 2.16 7.79 -8.52
CA LYS A 233 3.06 8.92 -8.78
C LYS A 233 2.72 10.10 -7.88
N ASP A 234 1.50 10.60 -7.99
CA ASP A 234 1.03 11.77 -7.26
C ASP A 234 0.36 11.39 -5.95
N TYR A 235 -0.10 10.14 -5.79
CA TYR A 235 -0.61 9.66 -4.52
C TYR A 235 -0.49 8.15 -4.31
N TYR A 236 -0.53 7.75 -3.05
CA TYR A 236 -0.68 6.35 -2.61
C TYR A 236 -1.74 6.23 -1.53
N HIS A 237 -2.48 5.12 -1.53
CA HIS A 237 -3.44 4.78 -0.50
C HIS A 237 -2.76 4.12 0.71
N PHE A 238 -3.06 4.64 1.92
CA PHE A 238 -2.64 4.11 3.22
C PHE A 238 -3.84 4.05 4.18
N ASN A 239 -4.86 3.27 3.81
CA ASN A 239 -6.11 3.08 4.55
C ASN A 239 -6.29 1.67 5.10
#